data_AF-A0A1H1CU10-F1
#
_entry.id   AF-A0A1H1CU10-F1
#
_cell.length_a   1.000
_cell.length_b   1.000
_cell.length_c   1.000
_cell.angle_alpha   90.00
_cell.angle_beta   90.00
_cell.angle_gamma   90.00
#
_symmetry.space_group_name_H-M   'P 1'
#
loop_
_entity.id
_entity.type
_entity.pdbx_description
1 polymer ?
#
loop_
_entity_poly.entity_id
_entity_poly.type
_entity_poly.pdbx_seq_one_letter_code
_entity_poly.pdbx_strand_id
1 'polypeptide(L)'
;MMPVSDEEVATLVALAKPRVESAMALPQFTPGMAEVNVFDVAGQRAVADRASDAVRNLGPEAVRRAKSGLVRDFGARNPERGWIGFAMFLAVVTSVLTAAFASGIRSDPADVATVATVLAAVAALADAISLAGSRLRPLNRFVLRMQLVTCVALAVGVALSFSHGLIGPATAQLVCLIVTVIVGVVIVVVRGRDAEATQQIDLSVERAYLGALDEVEAGAREAQRRLDGELDPAAAAVIARVRSALFTDLGKRNAALADFDSSTPLGSALIAAHTDPDRWLPASVAKARKRPAR
;
A
#
# COMPACT_ATOMS: atom_id res chain seq x y z
N MET A 1 35.02 17.21 31.85
CA MET A 1 33.98 16.21 31.57
C MET A 1 34.23 15.06 32.55
N MET A 2 33.34 14.83 33.53
CA MET A 2 33.52 13.71 34.45
C MET A 2 33.14 12.41 33.74
N PRO A 3 33.94 11.32 33.86
CA PRO A 3 33.58 10.03 33.30
C PRO A 3 32.32 9.49 33.98
N VAL A 4 31.37 9.01 33.18
CA VAL A 4 30.14 8.35 33.67
C VAL A 4 30.55 7.15 34.53
N SER A 5 30.09 7.10 35.78
CA SER A 5 30.48 6.03 36.70
C SER A 5 29.77 4.71 36.36
N ASP A 6 30.45 3.59 36.54
CA ASP A 6 29.87 2.26 36.28
C ASP A 6 28.73 1.94 37.25
N GLU A 7 28.80 2.47 38.47
CA GLU A 7 27.79 2.32 39.51
C GLU A 7 26.48 3.04 39.17
N GLU A 8 26.59 4.24 38.59
CA GLU A 8 25.44 4.98 38.06
C GLU A 8 24.76 4.22 36.91
N VAL A 9 25.53 3.71 35.95
CA VAL A 9 25.00 2.91 34.83
C VAL A 9 24.31 1.65 35.35
N ALA A 10 24.91 0.93 36.29
CA ALA A 10 24.33 -0.28 36.87
C ALA A 10 22.99 0.02 37.57
N THR A 11 22.92 1.13 38.32
CA THR A 11 21.70 1.59 38.99
C THR A 11 20.58 1.89 37.99
N LEU A 12 20.90 2.62 36.92
CA LEU A 12 19.94 2.98 35.87
C LEU A 12 19.45 1.76 35.09
N VAL A 13 20.34 0.80 34.79
CA VAL A 13 19.96 -0.47 34.16
C VAL A 13 19.01 -1.26 35.07
N ALA A 14 19.28 -1.32 36.37
CA ALA A 14 18.43 -2.01 37.34
C ALA A 14 17.02 -1.38 37.42
N LEU A 15 16.90 -0.05 37.25
CA LEU A 15 15.62 0.66 37.20
C LEU A 15 14.87 0.42 35.87
N ALA A 16 15.57 0.40 34.74
CA ALA A 16 14.95 0.25 33.42
C ALA A 16 14.52 -1.20 33.12
N LYS A 17 15.34 -2.18 33.51
CA LYS A 17 15.15 -3.60 33.18
C LYS A 17 13.75 -4.15 33.48
N PRO A 18 13.19 -4.04 34.70
CA PRO A 18 11.87 -4.60 34.99
C PRO A 18 10.75 -3.97 34.15
N ARG A 19 10.87 -2.68 33.80
CA ARG A 19 9.90 -1.98 32.95
C ARG A 19 9.94 -2.50 31.52
N VAL A 20 11.14 -2.72 30.98
CA VAL A 20 11.30 -3.28 29.64
C VAL A 20 10.87 -4.74 29.58
N GLU A 21 11.18 -5.55 30.59
CA GLU A 21 10.72 -6.94 30.67
C GLU A 21 9.19 -7.03 30.73
N SER A 22 8.53 -6.14 31.48
CA SER A 22 7.06 -6.03 31.49
C SER A 22 6.52 -5.64 30.12
N ALA A 23 7.15 -4.67 29.44
CA ALA A 23 6.75 -4.28 28.08
C ALA A 23 6.97 -5.39 27.05
N MET A 24 8.03 -6.20 27.19
CA MET A 24 8.33 -7.33 26.32
C MET A 24 7.28 -8.45 26.41
N ALA A 25 6.55 -8.55 27.51
CA ALA A 25 5.46 -9.51 27.65
C ALA A 25 4.20 -9.09 26.85
N LEU A 26 4.14 -7.86 26.36
CA LEU A 26 3.01 -7.36 25.59
C LEU A 26 3.11 -7.79 24.10
N PRO A 27 2.01 -8.22 23.47
CA PRO A 27 1.99 -8.60 22.05
C PRO A 27 2.48 -7.50 21.10
N GLN A 28 2.26 -6.24 21.47
CA GLN A 28 2.62 -5.04 20.73
C GLN A 28 4.03 -4.52 21.05
N PHE A 29 4.90 -5.34 21.66
CA PHE A 29 6.25 -4.92 22.03
C PHE A 29 7.03 -4.36 20.82
N THR A 30 7.77 -3.27 21.05
CA THR A 30 8.68 -2.68 20.07
C THR A 30 9.97 -2.24 20.75
N PRO A 31 11.13 -2.35 20.09
CA PRO A 31 12.40 -1.84 20.59
C PRO A 31 12.35 -0.36 21.02
N GLY A 32 11.54 0.44 20.34
CA GLY A 32 11.28 1.83 20.71
C GLY A 32 10.70 2.00 22.11
N MET A 33 9.81 1.10 22.57
CA MET A 33 9.31 1.14 23.95
C MET A 33 10.41 0.85 24.98
N ALA A 34 11.38 0.01 24.64
CA ALA A 34 12.54 -0.22 25.50
C ALA A 34 13.44 1.02 25.55
N GLU A 35 13.71 1.65 24.40
CA GLU A 35 14.55 2.84 24.32
C GLU A 35 13.93 4.04 25.05
N VAL A 36 12.61 4.22 24.94
CA VAL A 36 11.86 5.22 25.73
C VAL A 36 12.10 5.06 27.24
N ASN A 37 12.15 3.82 27.75
CA ASN A 37 12.45 3.57 29.16
C ASN A 37 13.89 3.90 29.54
N VAL A 38 14.85 3.71 28.61
CA VAL A 38 16.25 4.13 28.81
C VAL A 38 16.36 5.65 28.92
N PHE A 39 15.67 6.39 28.05
CA PHE A 39 15.61 7.85 28.14
C PHE A 39 14.92 8.32 29.43
N ASP A 40 13.88 7.62 29.88
CA ASP A 40 13.14 7.97 31.10
C ASP A 40 14.01 7.86 32.36
N VAL A 41 14.72 6.74 32.55
CA VAL A 41 15.60 6.57 33.72
C VAL A 41 16.78 7.54 33.71
N ALA A 42 17.22 7.99 32.54
CA ALA A 42 18.26 9.01 32.39
C ALA A 42 17.73 10.46 32.54
N GLY A 43 16.45 10.65 32.88
CA GLY A 43 15.83 11.97 33.04
C GLY A 43 15.56 12.72 31.73
N GLN A 44 15.66 12.04 30.58
CA GLN A 44 15.50 12.62 29.23
C GLN A 44 14.19 12.18 28.56
N ARG A 45 13.16 11.83 29.34
CA ARG A 45 11.84 11.39 28.84
C ARG A 45 11.22 12.38 27.86
N ALA A 46 11.29 13.67 28.17
CA ALA A 46 10.71 14.72 27.33
C ALA A 46 11.37 14.80 25.95
N VAL A 47 12.67 14.48 25.84
CA VAL A 47 13.39 14.42 24.55
C VAL A 47 12.89 13.24 23.73
N ALA A 48 12.73 12.07 24.36
CA ALA A 48 12.18 10.89 23.70
C ALA A 48 10.73 11.10 23.22
N ASP A 49 9.88 11.72 24.04
CA ASP A 49 8.49 12.00 23.66
C ASP A 49 8.42 12.99 22.49
N ARG A 50 9.22 14.05 22.49
CA ARG A 50 9.30 14.98 21.35
C ARG A 50 9.76 14.29 20.06
N ALA A 51 10.78 13.43 20.14
CA ALA A 51 11.25 12.66 19.00
C ALA A 51 10.16 11.71 18.48
N SER A 52 9.44 11.04 19.39
CA SER A 52 8.35 10.14 19.07
C SER A 52 7.20 10.87 18.38
N ASP A 53 6.75 12.00 18.94
CA ASP A 53 5.69 12.83 18.36
C ASP A 53 6.06 13.37 16.98
N ALA A 54 7.34 13.71 16.75
CA ALA A 54 7.83 14.17 15.46
C ALA A 54 7.71 13.10 14.37
N VAL A 55 7.88 11.82 14.71
CA VAL A 55 7.86 10.71 13.74
C VAL A 55 6.54 9.96 13.67
N ARG A 56 5.68 10.08 14.69
CA ARG A 56 4.47 9.28 14.88
C ARG A 56 3.54 9.26 13.67
N ASN A 57 3.42 10.40 12.99
CA ASN A 57 2.50 10.58 11.87
C ASN A 57 3.18 10.56 10.50
N LEU A 58 4.51 10.45 10.42
CA LEU A 58 5.23 10.53 9.15
C LEU A 58 4.74 9.48 8.14
N GLY A 59 4.67 8.21 8.53
CA GLY A 59 4.18 7.12 7.67
C GLY A 59 2.73 7.32 7.20
N PRO A 60 1.74 7.44 8.11
CA PRO A 60 0.35 7.67 7.74
C PRO A 60 0.13 8.93 6.87
N GLU A 61 0.84 10.02 7.15
CA GLU A 61 0.73 11.24 6.36
C GLU A 61 1.36 11.10 4.97
N ALA A 62 2.51 10.43 4.86
CA ALA A 62 3.15 10.16 3.58
C ALA A 62 2.24 9.31 2.69
N VAL A 63 1.56 8.30 3.23
CA VAL A 63 0.53 7.54 2.51
C VAL A 63 -0.64 8.41 2.09
N ARG A 64 -1.13 9.28 2.98
CA ARG A 64 -2.23 10.19 2.66
C ARG A 64 -1.85 11.14 1.53
N ARG A 65 -0.62 11.68 1.55
CA ARG A 65 -0.07 12.56 0.51
C ARG A 65 0.17 11.83 -0.81
N ALA A 66 0.70 10.60 -0.77
CA ALA A 66 0.85 9.76 -1.95
C ALA A 66 -0.52 9.52 -2.63
N LYS A 67 -1.54 9.15 -1.84
CA LYS A 67 -2.91 8.92 -2.35
C LYS A 67 -3.57 10.19 -2.88
N SER A 68 -3.42 11.32 -2.19
CA SER A 68 -3.97 12.59 -2.67
C SER A 68 -3.27 13.07 -3.95
N GLY A 69 -1.96 12.84 -4.06
CA GLY A 69 -1.17 13.06 -5.27
C GLY A 69 -1.71 12.25 -6.46
N LEU A 70 -1.96 10.95 -6.26
CA LEU A 70 -2.56 10.10 -7.31
C LEU A 70 -3.94 10.59 -7.76
N VAL A 71 -4.78 11.07 -6.83
CA VAL A 71 -6.09 11.66 -7.19
C VAL A 71 -5.92 12.97 -7.96
N ARG A 72 -5.00 13.84 -7.53
CA ARG A 72 -4.75 15.12 -8.20
C ARG A 72 -4.23 14.93 -9.62
N ASP A 73 -3.29 14.00 -9.80
CA ASP A 73 -2.55 13.85 -11.05
C ASP A 73 -3.33 13.00 -12.08
N PHE A 74 -4.10 12.00 -11.63
CA PHE A 74 -4.82 11.07 -12.52
C PHE A 74 -6.35 11.19 -12.46
N GLY A 75 -6.93 11.80 -11.42
CA GLY A 75 -8.36 12.00 -11.28
C GLY A 75 -9.16 10.70 -11.40
N ALA A 76 -10.10 10.66 -12.33
CA ALA A 76 -10.92 9.49 -12.65
C ALA A 76 -10.11 8.23 -13.01
N ARG A 77 -8.89 8.42 -13.54
CA ARG A 77 -7.98 7.34 -13.97
C ARG A 77 -7.08 6.83 -12.84
N ASN A 78 -7.24 7.34 -11.62
CA ASN A 78 -6.46 6.90 -10.47
C ASN A 78 -6.57 5.36 -10.31
N PRO A 79 -5.45 4.62 -10.33
CA PRO A 79 -5.46 3.15 -10.20
C PRO A 79 -6.06 2.61 -8.90
N GLU A 80 -5.99 3.36 -7.78
CA GLU A 80 -6.47 2.86 -6.48
C GLU A 80 -7.94 3.21 -6.21
N ARG A 81 -8.39 4.41 -6.62
CA ARG A 81 -9.68 4.98 -6.22
C ARG A 81 -10.43 5.68 -7.36
N GLY A 82 -9.93 5.59 -8.59
CA GLY A 82 -10.56 6.20 -9.75
C GLY A 82 -11.87 5.50 -10.09
N TRP A 83 -12.92 6.27 -10.39
CA TRP A 83 -14.23 5.71 -10.67
C TRP A 83 -14.26 4.84 -11.94
N ILE A 84 -13.31 5.04 -12.86
CA ILE A 84 -13.16 4.19 -14.06
C ILE A 84 -12.90 2.74 -13.66
N GLY A 85 -12.17 2.49 -12.57
CA GLY A 85 -11.97 1.13 -12.05
C GLY A 85 -13.29 0.47 -11.64
N PHE A 86 -14.22 1.20 -11.04
CA PHE A 86 -15.55 0.70 -10.68
C PHE A 86 -16.44 0.45 -11.90
N ALA A 87 -16.40 1.34 -12.90
CA ALA A 87 -17.13 1.15 -14.15
C ALA A 87 -16.62 -0.10 -14.90
N MET A 88 -15.30 -0.29 -14.97
CA MET A 88 -14.69 -1.49 -15.55
C MET A 88 -15.01 -2.76 -14.76
N PHE A 89 -15.01 -2.68 -13.42
CA PHE A 89 -15.43 -3.80 -12.58
C PHE A 89 -16.89 -4.19 -12.83
N LEU A 90 -17.79 -3.20 -12.95
CA LEU A 90 -19.19 -3.44 -13.30
C LEU A 90 -19.30 -4.10 -14.69
N ALA A 91 -18.52 -3.65 -15.67
CA ALA A 91 -18.49 -4.25 -17.00
C ALA A 91 -18.04 -5.72 -16.97
N VAL A 92 -17.01 -6.03 -16.18
CA VAL A 92 -16.54 -7.42 -15.98
C VAL A 92 -17.62 -8.27 -15.33
N VAL A 93 -18.23 -7.82 -14.24
CA VAL A 93 -19.25 -8.60 -13.53
C VAL A 93 -20.45 -8.86 -14.42
N THR A 94 -20.95 -7.84 -15.11
CA THR A 94 -22.13 -7.97 -15.98
C THR A 94 -21.87 -8.84 -17.20
N SER A 95 -20.70 -8.73 -17.85
CA SER A 95 -20.32 -9.62 -18.96
C SER A 95 -20.15 -11.08 -18.54
N VAL A 96 -19.55 -11.35 -17.37
CA VAL A 96 -19.45 -12.70 -16.82
C VAL A 96 -20.82 -13.27 -16.49
N LEU A 97 -21.72 -12.46 -15.91
CA LEU A 97 -23.09 -12.89 -15.64
C LEU A 97 -23.87 -13.15 -16.93
N THR A 98 -23.70 -12.33 -17.97
CA THR A 98 -24.25 -12.61 -19.31
C THR A 98 -23.82 -13.99 -19.81
N ALA A 99 -22.52 -14.30 -19.74
CA ALA A 99 -22.00 -15.61 -20.15
C ALA A 99 -22.56 -16.76 -19.29
N ALA A 100 -22.66 -16.54 -17.98
CA ALA A 100 -23.20 -17.53 -17.04
C ALA A 100 -24.68 -17.83 -17.32
N PHE A 101 -25.51 -16.81 -17.57
CA PHE A 101 -26.91 -17.01 -17.93
C PHE A 101 -27.07 -17.67 -19.30
N ALA A 102 -26.23 -17.30 -20.27
CA ALA A 102 -26.24 -17.93 -21.60
C ALA A 102 -25.75 -19.41 -21.57
N SER A 103 -25.06 -19.84 -20.51
CA SER A 103 -24.50 -21.20 -20.43
C SER A 103 -25.51 -22.32 -20.22
N GLY A 104 -26.72 -22.02 -19.73
CA GLY A 104 -27.74 -23.03 -19.46
C GLY A 104 -27.51 -23.93 -18.24
N ILE A 105 -26.46 -23.68 -17.44
CA ILE A 105 -26.08 -24.59 -16.32
C ILE A 105 -27.12 -24.60 -15.19
N ARG A 106 -27.84 -23.49 -14.95
CA ARG A 106 -28.80 -23.37 -13.83
C ARG A 106 -30.20 -22.87 -14.24
N SER A 107 -30.37 -22.42 -15.47
CA SER A 107 -31.61 -21.81 -15.95
C SER A 107 -31.73 -22.06 -17.45
N ASP A 108 -32.95 -22.18 -17.96
CA ASP A 108 -33.17 -22.27 -19.41
C ASP A 108 -32.68 -20.96 -20.07
N PRO A 109 -31.73 -21.02 -21.03
CA PRO A 109 -31.25 -19.85 -21.75
C PRO A 109 -32.35 -19.01 -22.39
N ALA A 110 -33.46 -19.62 -22.81
CA ALA A 110 -34.59 -18.89 -23.40
C ALA A 110 -35.29 -17.98 -22.38
N ASP A 111 -35.48 -18.45 -21.15
CA ASP A 111 -36.17 -17.72 -20.09
C ASP A 111 -35.34 -16.52 -19.59
N VAL A 112 -34.01 -16.64 -19.63
CA VAL A 112 -33.08 -15.60 -19.16
C VAL A 112 -32.49 -14.76 -20.29
N ALA A 113 -32.89 -14.97 -21.54
CA ALA A 113 -32.31 -14.31 -22.72
C ALA A 113 -32.39 -12.77 -22.65
N THR A 114 -33.53 -12.24 -22.19
CA THR A 114 -33.71 -10.80 -21.99
C THR A 114 -32.77 -10.26 -20.92
N VAL A 115 -32.63 -10.96 -19.79
CA VAL A 115 -31.73 -10.58 -18.70
C VAL A 115 -30.27 -10.58 -19.16
N ALA A 116 -29.84 -11.63 -19.86
CA ALA A 116 -28.49 -11.74 -20.41
C ALA A 116 -28.18 -10.58 -21.39
N THR A 117 -29.17 -10.21 -22.20
CA THR A 117 -29.05 -9.08 -23.16
C THR A 117 -28.96 -7.74 -22.44
N VAL A 118 -29.76 -7.51 -21.41
CA VAL A 118 -29.67 -6.29 -20.58
C VAL A 118 -28.31 -6.19 -19.91
N LEU A 119 -27.82 -7.29 -19.33
CA LEU A 119 -26.48 -7.34 -18.72
C LEU A 119 -25.37 -7.04 -19.74
N ALA A 120 -25.48 -7.54 -20.98
CA ALA A 120 -24.52 -7.25 -22.04
C ALA A 120 -24.52 -5.76 -22.42
N ALA A 121 -25.71 -5.15 -22.49
CA ALA A 121 -25.86 -3.72 -22.74
C ALA A 121 -25.27 -2.86 -21.62
N VAL A 122 -25.50 -3.25 -20.35
CA VAL A 122 -24.89 -2.58 -19.19
C VAL A 122 -23.36 -2.70 -19.23
N ALA A 123 -22.82 -3.86 -19.61
CA ALA A 123 -21.39 -4.06 -19.75
C ALA A 123 -20.78 -3.12 -20.80
N ALA A 124 -21.37 -3.08 -22.00
CA ALA A 124 -20.91 -2.22 -23.08
C ALA A 124 -21.06 -0.73 -22.75
N LEU A 125 -22.13 -0.34 -22.05
CA LEU A 125 -22.33 1.04 -21.61
C LEU A 125 -21.29 1.45 -20.56
N ALA A 126 -21.03 0.61 -19.56
CA ALA A 126 -20.03 0.88 -18.53
C ALA A 126 -18.61 1.00 -19.13
N ASP A 127 -18.30 0.19 -20.15
CA ASP A 127 -17.05 0.26 -20.89
C ASP A 127 -16.95 1.57 -21.72
N ALA A 128 -18.02 1.94 -22.44
CA ALA A 128 -18.07 3.21 -23.17
C ALA A 128 -17.96 4.43 -22.25
N ILE A 129 -18.60 4.40 -21.08
CA ILE A 129 -18.48 5.45 -20.05
C ILE A 129 -17.03 5.52 -19.54
N SER A 130 -16.37 4.38 -19.36
CA SER A 130 -14.95 4.32 -18.96
C SER A 130 -14.04 4.99 -19.98
N LEU A 131 -14.29 4.75 -21.28
CA LEU A 131 -13.57 5.42 -22.36
C LEU A 131 -13.84 6.92 -22.37
N ALA A 132 -15.10 7.35 -22.27
CA ALA A 132 -15.46 8.77 -22.21
C ALA A 132 -14.82 9.47 -21.00
N GLY A 133 -14.85 8.82 -19.83
CA GLY A 133 -14.23 9.29 -18.59
C GLY A 133 -12.71 9.40 -18.67
N SER A 134 -12.06 8.53 -19.46
CA SER A 134 -10.62 8.58 -19.69
C SER A 134 -10.18 9.80 -20.51
N ARG A 135 -11.10 10.41 -21.27
CA ARG A 135 -10.83 11.50 -22.22
C ARG A 135 -9.70 11.17 -23.20
N LEU A 136 -9.68 9.92 -23.69
CA LEU A 136 -8.66 9.39 -24.60
C LEU A 136 -7.22 9.51 -24.05
N ARG A 137 -7.06 9.51 -22.72
CA ARG A 137 -5.76 9.41 -22.06
C ARG A 137 -5.45 7.97 -21.69
N PRO A 138 -4.16 7.58 -21.61
CA PRO A 138 -3.79 6.22 -21.21
C PRO A 138 -4.40 5.83 -19.87
N LEU A 139 -4.91 4.59 -19.81
CA LEU A 139 -5.44 3.93 -18.63
C LEU A 139 -4.42 2.90 -18.12
N ASN A 140 -4.43 2.57 -16.83
CA ASN A 140 -3.53 1.58 -16.24
C ASN A 140 -3.71 0.19 -16.91
N ARG A 141 -2.61 -0.58 -17.01
CA ARG A 141 -2.59 -1.99 -17.42
C ARG A 141 -3.64 -2.88 -16.73
N PHE A 142 -4.03 -2.58 -15.50
CA PHE A 142 -5.12 -3.28 -14.82
C PHE A 142 -6.46 -3.16 -15.57
N VAL A 143 -6.79 -1.96 -16.08
CA VAL A 143 -8.00 -1.73 -16.88
C VAL A 143 -7.94 -2.52 -18.20
N LEU A 144 -6.76 -2.61 -18.82
CA LEU A 144 -6.56 -3.44 -20.02
C LEU A 144 -6.85 -4.92 -19.75
N ARG A 145 -6.46 -5.44 -18.58
CA ARG A 145 -6.76 -6.82 -18.19
C ARG A 145 -8.27 -7.03 -17.99
N MET A 146 -8.94 -6.09 -17.33
CA MET A 146 -10.40 -6.11 -17.18
C MET A 146 -11.10 -6.07 -18.54
N GLN A 147 -10.62 -5.24 -19.47
CA GLN A 147 -11.16 -5.16 -20.82
C GLN A 147 -11.09 -6.49 -21.56
N LEU A 148 -9.96 -7.17 -21.46
CA LEU A 148 -9.79 -8.48 -22.07
C LEU A 148 -10.78 -9.51 -21.50
N VAL A 149 -10.99 -9.50 -20.18
CA VAL A 149 -11.99 -10.35 -19.52
C VAL A 149 -13.40 -10.03 -20.02
N THR A 150 -13.77 -8.75 -20.09
CA THR A 150 -15.09 -8.31 -20.58
C THR A 150 -15.33 -8.77 -22.03
N CYS A 151 -14.37 -8.55 -22.92
CA CYS A 151 -14.47 -9.00 -24.32
C CYS A 151 -14.64 -10.51 -24.43
N VAL A 152 -13.83 -11.29 -23.71
CA VAL A 152 -13.88 -12.76 -23.74
C VAL A 152 -15.22 -13.26 -23.18
N ALA A 153 -15.67 -12.72 -22.05
CA ALA A 153 -16.93 -13.13 -21.44
C ALA A 153 -18.12 -12.83 -22.36
N LEU A 154 -18.18 -11.64 -22.97
CA LEU A 154 -19.23 -11.31 -23.94
C LEU A 154 -19.16 -12.20 -25.18
N ALA A 155 -17.97 -12.50 -25.70
CA ALA A 155 -17.81 -13.41 -26.84
C ALA A 155 -18.33 -14.82 -26.53
N VAL A 156 -18.04 -15.33 -25.34
CA VAL A 156 -18.58 -16.60 -24.85
C VAL A 156 -20.11 -16.54 -24.73
N GLY A 157 -20.65 -15.48 -24.14
CA GLY A 157 -22.11 -15.30 -24.01
C GLY A 157 -22.84 -15.25 -25.36
N VAL A 158 -22.26 -14.57 -26.34
CA VAL A 158 -22.77 -14.51 -27.72
C VAL A 158 -22.74 -15.88 -28.38
N ALA A 159 -21.60 -16.58 -28.31
CA ALA A 159 -21.45 -17.91 -28.91
C ALA A 159 -22.45 -18.91 -28.33
N LEU A 160 -22.63 -18.89 -27.00
CA LEU A 160 -23.61 -19.73 -26.31
C LEU A 160 -25.04 -19.36 -26.69
N SER A 161 -25.38 -18.07 -26.78
CA SER A 161 -26.73 -17.66 -27.20
C SER A 161 -27.06 -18.11 -28.63
N PHE A 162 -26.08 -18.06 -29.55
CA PHE A 162 -26.24 -18.61 -30.89
C PHE A 162 -26.34 -20.14 -30.89
N SER A 163 -25.58 -20.86 -30.06
CA SER A 163 -25.66 -22.33 -29.99
C SER A 163 -27.02 -22.83 -29.50
N HIS A 164 -27.73 -22.04 -28.70
CA HIS A 164 -29.09 -22.31 -28.26
C HIS A 164 -30.17 -21.81 -29.23
N GLY A 165 -29.80 -21.27 -30.40
CA GLY A 165 -30.76 -20.80 -31.41
C GLY A 165 -31.44 -19.47 -31.10
N LEU A 166 -30.96 -18.70 -30.12
CA LEU A 166 -31.54 -17.43 -29.67
C LEU A 166 -31.10 -16.26 -30.58
N ILE A 167 -31.48 -16.29 -31.85
CA ILE A 167 -30.95 -15.37 -32.89
C ILE A 167 -31.12 -13.89 -32.51
N GLY A 168 -32.31 -13.48 -32.03
CA GLY A 168 -32.58 -12.09 -31.65
C GLY A 168 -31.68 -11.59 -30.51
N PRO A 169 -31.75 -12.22 -29.31
CA PRO A 169 -30.88 -11.90 -28.17
C PRO A 169 -29.39 -12.00 -28.51
N ALA A 170 -28.97 -13.04 -29.23
CA ALA A 170 -27.57 -13.23 -29.62
C ALA A 170 -27.07 -12.11 -30.53
N THR A 171 -27.89 -11.63 -31.47
CA THR A 171 -27.55 -10.49 -32.34
C THR A 171 -27.38 -9.20 -31.53
N ALA A 172 -28.27 -8.94 -30.56
CA ALA A 172 -28.14 -7.77 -29.69
C ALA A 172 -26.87 -7.82 -28.82
N GLN A 173 -26.55 -8.99 -28.26
CA GLN A 173 -25.32 -9.20 -27.51
C GLN A 173 -24.07 -9.07 -28.39
N LEU A 174 -24.13 -9.50 -29.65
CA LEU A 174 -23.04 -9.34 -30.62
C LEU A 174 -22.74 -7.87 -30.89
N VAL A 175 -23.77 -7.02 -31.01
CA VAL A 175 -23.57 -5.57 -31.13
C VAL A 175 -22.86 -5.01 -29.89
N CYS A 176 -23.24 -5.44 -28.68
CA CYS A 176 -22.58 -5.04 -27.44
C CYS A 176 -21.10 -5.47 -27.41
N LEU A 177 -20.81 -6.69 -27.87
CA LEU A 177 -19.45 -7.20 -28.02
C LEU A 177 -18.63 -6.34 -28.99
N ILE A 178 -19.18 -6.01 -30.16
CA ILE A 178 -18.49 -5.17 -31.17
C ILE A 178 -18.12 -3.80 -30.57
N VAL A 179 -19.06 -3.16 -29.86
CA VAL A 179 -18.79 -1.88 -29.18
C VAL A 179 -17.65 -2.03 -28.17
N THR A 180 -17.69 -3.06 -27.33
CA THR A 180 -16.65 -3.34 -26.32
C THR A 180 -15.29 -3.61 -26.97
N VAL A 181 -15.25 -4.34 -28.09
CA VAL A 181 -14.02 -4.57 -28.86
C VAL A 181 -13.46 -3.26 -29.42
N ILE A 182 -14.30 -2.40 -29.98
CA ILE A 182 -13.88 -1.08 -30.48
C ILE A 182 -13.27 -0.26 -29.35
N VAL A 183 -13.91 -0.20 -28.18
CA VAL A 183 -13.36 0.48 -27.00
C VAL A 183 -12.01 -0.11 -26.60
N GLY A 184 -11.89 -1.43 -26.57
CA GLY A 184 -10.63 -2.11 -26.28
C GLY A 184 -9.51 -1.77 -27.26
N VAL A 185 -9.82 -1.71 -28.56
CA VAL A 185 -8.87 -1.27 -29.60
C VAL A 185 -8.45 0.18 -29.36
N VAL A 186 -9.39 1.08 -29.05
CA VAL A 186 -9.07 2.48 -28.74
C VAL A 186 -8.14 2.57 -27.52
N ILE A 187 -8.40 1.82 -26.45
CA ILE A 187 -7.53 1.79 -25.26
C ILE A 187 -6.09 1.36 -25.64
N VAL A 188 -5.94 0.31 -26.45
CA VAL A 188 -4.63 -0.16 -26.92
C VAL A 188 -3.93 0.89 -27.78
N VAL A 189 -4.65 1.52 -28.72
CA VAL A 189 -4.12 2.57 -29.59
C VAL A 189 -3.68 3.78 -28.78
N VAL A 190 -4.49 4.25 -27.83
CA VAL A 190 -4.15 5.39 -26.95
C VAL A 190 -2.89 5.08 -26.15
N ARG A 191 -2.77 3.87 -25.59
CA ARG A 191 -1.57 3.43 -24.86
C ARG A 191 -0.34 3.34 -25.77
N GLY A 192 -0.51 2.92 -27.01
CA GLY A 192 0.59 2.84 -27.99
C GLY A 192 1.06 4.21 -28.50
N ARG A 193 0.17 5.20 -28.56
CA ARG A 193 0.49 6.56 -29.04
C ARG A 193 1.32 7.38 -28.05
N ASP A 194 1.12 7.17 -26.75
CA ASP A 194 1.81 7.91 -25.70
C ASP A 194 2.45 6.95 -24.70
N ALA A 195 3.63 6.45 -25.08
CA ALA A 195 4.39 5.48 -24.29
C ALA A 195 4.82 6.06 -22.93
N GLU A 196 5.13 7.35 -22.89
CA GLU A 196 5.56 8.03 -21.67
C GLU A 196 4.40 8.15 -20.67
N ALA A 197 3.26 8.70 -21.08
CA ALA A 197 2.10 8.81 -20.19
C ALA A 197 1.57 7.43 -19.77
N THR A 198 1.71 6.41 -20.64
CA THR A 198 1.40 5.02 -20.32
C THR A 198 2.31 4.47 -19.22
N GLN A 199 3.61 4.68 -19.33
CA GLN A 199 4.57 4.28 -18.30
C GLN A 199 4.32 5.03 -17.00
N GLN A 200 3.99 6.32 -17.07
CA GLN A 200 3.68 7.15 -15.91
C GLN A 200 2.48 6.59 -15.13
N ILE A 201 1.37 6.24 -15.81
CA ILE A 201 0.19 5.70 -15.10
C ILE A 201 0.43 4.27 -14.58
N ASP A 202 1.16 3.44 -15.33
CA ASP A 202 1.44 2.06 -14.92
C ASP A 202 2.34 1.98 -13.68
N LEU A 203 3.31 2.90 -13.55
CA LEU A 203 4.23 2.98 -12.41
C LEU A 203 3.81 4.00 -11.33
N SER A 204 2.69 4.69 -11.52
CA SER A 204 2.27 5.80 -10.65
C SER A 204 2.16 5.41 -9.17
N VAL A 205 1.51 4.28 -8.87
CA VAL A 205 1.30 3.79 -7.51
C VAL A 205 2.64 3.44 -6.85
N GLU A 206 3.48 2.70 -7.57
CA GLU A 206 4.82 2.31 -7.09
C GLU A 206 5.68 3.54 -6.81
N ARG A 207 5.77 4.48 -7.76
CA ARG A 207 6.52 5.74 -7.60
C ARG A 207 5.98 6.58 -6.44
N ALA A 208 4.67 6.64 -6.25
CA ALA A 208 4.07 7.39 -5.15
C ALA A 208 4.45 6.80 -3.79
N TYR A 209 4.48 5.47 -3.65
CA TYR A 209 4.90 4.83 -2.40
C TYR A 209 6.42 4.82 -2.21
N LEU A 210 7.23 4.75 -3.27
CA LEU A 210 8.68 4.96 -3.20
C LEU A 210 8.99 6.40 -2.74
N GLY A 211 8.33 7.41 -3.30
CA GLY A 211 8.48 8.78 -2.84
C GLY A 211 8.02 8.98 -1.38
N ALA A 212 6.99 8.26 -0.94
CA ALA A 212 6.57 8.26 0.46
C ALA A 212 7.61 7.61 1.38
N LEU A 213 8.30 6.55 0.93
CA LEU A 213 9.42 5.96 1.68
C LEU A 213 10.56 6.95 1.84
N ASP A 214 10.97 7.59 0.75
CA ASP A 214 12.04 8.60 0.77
C ASP A 214 11.71 9.76 1.72
N GLU A 215 10.44 10.20 1.72
CA GLU A 215 9.97 11.26 2.60
C GLU A 215 9.99 10.85 4.08
N VAL A 216 9.55 9.63 4.39
CA VAL A 216 9.58 9.10 5.77
C VAL A 216 11.02 8.90 6.23
N GLU A 217 11.91 8.42 5.37
CA GLU A 217 13.33 8.29 5.68
C GLU A 217 14.00 9.64 5.90
N ALA A 218 13.69 10.65 5.08
CA ALA A 218 14.17 12.00 5.26
C ALA A 218 13.68 12.60 6.60
N GLY A 219 12.41 12.42 6.92
CA GLY A 219 11.82 12.83 8.20
C GLY A 219 12.43 12.08 9.39
N ALA A 220 12.72 10.78 9.25
CA ALA A 220 13.42 10.00 10.27
C ALA A 220 14.84 10.52 10.52
N ARG A 221 15.59 10.82 9.45
CA ARG A 221 16.94 11.41 9.55
C ARG A 221 16.92 12.82 10.14
N GLU A 222 15.89 13.60 9.85
CA GLU A 222 15.69 14.92 10.47
C GLU A 222 15.37 14.81 11.97
N ALA A 223 14.46 13.89 12.34
CA ALA A 223 14.15 13.61 13.73
C ALA A 223 15.39 13.12 14.52
N GLN A 224 16.21 12.25 13.91
CA GLN A 224 17.48 11.81 14.50
C GLN A 224 18.43 12.98 14.72
N ARG A 225 18.66 13.82 13.70
CA ARG A 225 19.54 15.00 13.82
C ARG A 225 19.05 15.98 14.90
N ARG A 226 17.73 16.14 15.03
CA ARG A 226 17.14 16.99 16.07
C ARG A 226 17.34 16.40 17.47
N LEU A 227 17.12 15.10 17.63
CA LEU A 227 17.36 14.39 18.88
C LEU A 227 18.84 14.50 19.28
N ASP A 228 19.76 14.28 18.35
CA ASP A 228 21.21 14.38 18.60
C ASP A 228 21.62 15.81 19.00
N GLY A 229 20.93 16.84 18.46
CA GLY A 229 21.15 18.24 18.83
C GLY A 229 20.50 18.68 20.14
N GLU A 230 19.45 18.00 20.60
CA GLU A 230 18.77 18.28 21.88
C GLU A 230 19.44 17.59 23.08
N LEU A 231 20.18 16.49 22.85
CA LEU A 231 20.88 15.76 23.90
C LEU A 231 22.22 16.41 24.28
N ASP A 232 22.38 16.71 25.57
CA ASP A 232 23.69 17.06 26.12
C ASP A 232 24.68 15.88 25.99
N PRO A 233 25.96 16.10 25.65
CA PRO A 233 26.93 15.02 25.49
C PRO A 233 27.10 14.11 26.70
N ALA A 234 26.94 14.62 27.93
CA ALA A 234 27.02 13.80 29.13
C ALA A 234 25.78 12.89 29.26
N ALA A 235 24.59 13.43 29.02
CA ALA A 235 23.35 12.65 29.02
C ALA A 235 23.36 11.59 27.90
N ALA A 236 23.83 11.94 26.71
CA ALA A 236 23.98 10.99 25.59
C ALA A 236 24.92 9.84 25.96
N ALA A 237 26.05 10.12 26.61
CA ALA A 237 26.99 9.08 27.05
C ALA A 237 26.35 8.12 28.07
N VAL A 238 25.58 8.64 29.04
CA VAL A 238 24.85 7.81 30.01
C VAL A 238 23.82 6.92 29.30
N ILE A 239 22.98 7.51 28.45
CA ILE A 239 21.94 6.80 27.69
C ILE A 239 22.57 5.70 26.82
N ALA A 240 23.67 5.99 26.12
CA ALA A 240 24.36 5.01 25.27
C ALA A 240 24.87 3.81 26.06
N ARG A 241 25.46 4.04 27.24
CA ARG A 241 25.95 2.96 28.12
C ARG A 241 24.80 2.12 28.67
N VAL A 242 23.74 2.76 29.18
CA VAL A 242 22.56 2.08 29.71
C VAL A 242 21.86 1.28 28.60
N ARG A 243 21.63 1.87 27.42
CA ARG A 243 21.01 1.19 26.27
C ARG A 243 21.84 -0.02 25.86
N SER A 244 23.15 0.15 25.67
CA SER A 244 24.03 -0.93 25.22
C SER A 244 24.03 -2.11 26.20
N ALA A 245 24.15 -1.83 27.50
CA ALA A 245 24.10 -2.88 28.53
C ALA A 245 22.73 -3.59 28.53
N LEU A 246 21.64 -2.82 28.50
CA LEU A 246 20.28 -3.36 28.55
C LEU A 246 19.94 -4.17 27.30
N PHE A 247 20.26 -3.67 26.11
CA PHE A 247 19.93 -4.32 24.84
C PHE A 247 20.81 -5.55 24.59
N THR A 248 22.07 -5.54 25.05
CA THR A 248 22.92 -6.73 25.02
C THR A 248 22.37 -7.85 25.91
N ASP A 249 21.86 -7.51 27.10
CA ASP A 249 21.29 -8.52 28.01
C ASP A 249 19.93 -9.03 27.51
N LEU A 250 19.00 -8.13 27.19
CA LEU A 250 17.65 -8.47 26.76
C LEU A 250 17.60 -9.00 25.32
N GLY A 251 18.54 -8.60 24.46
CA GLY A 251 18.68 -9.07 23.08
C GLY A 251 18.90 -10.58 22.99
N LYS A 252 19.49 -11.21 24.02
CA LYS A 252 19.61 -12.68 24.13
C LYS A 252 18.25 -13.39 24.16
N ARG A 253 17.20 -12.69 24.60
CA ARG A 253 15.82 -13.20 24.72
C ARG A 253 14.88 -12.62 23.66
N ASN A 254 15.25 -11.51 23.02
CA ASN A 254 14.43 -10.85 22.02
C ASN A 254 15.29 -10.32 20.86
N ALA A 255 15.19 -10.99 19.70
CA ALA A 255 15.97 -10.65 18.52
C ALA A 255 15.79 -9.21 18.04
N ALA A 256 14.61 -8.61 18.21
CA ALA A 256 14.36 -7.24 17.77
C ALA A 256 15.16 -6.19 18.58
N LEU A 257 15.56 -6.51 19.81
CA LEU A 257 16.48 -5.67 20.60
C LEU A 257 17.94 -5.89 20.20
N ALA A 258 18.28 -7.08 19.69
CA ALA A 258 19.63 -7.41 19.25
C ALA A 258 20.04 -6.64 17.98
N ASP A 259 19.07 -6.17 17.20
CA ASP A 259 19.30 -5.35 15.99
C ASP A 259 19.85 -3.94 16.29
N PHE A 260 19.82 -3.50 17.56
CA PHE A 260 20.25 -2.17 17.98
C PHE A 260 21.50 -2.26 18.85
N ASP A 261 22.66 -2.25 18.21
CA ASP A 261 23.96 -2.37 18.87
C ASP A 261 24.47 -1.02 19.43
N SER A 262 25.69 -1.04 19.98
CA SER A 262 26.32 0.18 20.51
C SER A 262 26.69 1.22 19.45
N SER A 263 26.74 0.84 18.16
CA SER A 263 27.05 1.73 17.05
C SER A 263 25.82 2.44 16.48
N THR A 264 24.63 1.94 16.80
CA THR A 264 23.37 2.52 16.30
C THR A 264 23.08 3.86 16.99
N PRO A 265 22.60 4.92 16.30
CA PRO A 265 22.29 6.21 16.94
C PRO A 265 21.28 6.10 18.10
N LEU A 266 21.36 6.99 19.08
CA LEU A 266 20.40 7.05 20.20
C LEU A 266 19.01 7.48 19.69
N GLY A 267 17.95 6.85 20.17
CA GLY A 267 16.59 7.13 19.71
C GLY A 267 16.22 6.46 18.37
N SER A 268 17.15 5.74 17.75
CA SER A 268 16.90 5.05 16.47
C SER A 268 15.86 3.94 16.57
N ALA A 269 15.77 3.23 17.70
CA ALA A 269 14.77 2.19 17.92
C ALA A 269 13.38 2.79 18.13
N LEU A 270 13.32 3.93 18.82
CA LEU A 270 12.13 4.76 18.98
C LEU A 270 11.65 5.28 17.62
N ILE A 271 12.54 5.84 16.82
CA ILE A 271 12.21 6.34 15.48
C ILE A 271 11.73 5.20 14.57
N ALA A 272 12.48 4.10 14.52
CA ALA A 272 12.14 2.93 13.72
C ALA A 272 10.77 2.31 14.09
N ALA A 273 10.37 2.37 15.37
CA ALA A 273 9.06 1.89 15.79
C ALA A 273 7.90 2.62 15.10
N HIS A 274 8.10 3.85 14.64
CA HIS A 274 7.08 4.64 13.93
C HIS A 274 7.32 4.71 12.42
N THR A 275 8.57 4.58 11.97
CA THR A 275 8.93 4.77 10.55
C THR A 275 9.09 3.46 9.79
N ASP A 276 9.08 2.30 10.45
CA ASP A 276 9.15 0.99 9.81
C ASP A 276 8.07 0.84 8.72
N PRO A 277 8.46 0.69 7.44
CA PRO A 277 7.51 0.63 6.34
C PRO A 277 6.54 -0.54 6.40
N ASP A 278 6.89 -1.63 7.10
CA ASP A 278 5.97 -2.77 7.28
C ASP A 278 4.72 -2.39 8.10
N ARG A 279 4.74 -1.27 8.83
CA ARG A 279 3.65 -0.82 9.70
C ARG A 279 2.65 0.11 9.01
N TRP A 280 3.08 0.82 7.97
CA TRP A 280 2.27 1.88 7.35
C TRP A 280 2.07 1.71 5.85
N LEU A 281 2.91 0.93 5.15
CA LEU A 281 2.66 0.62 3.75
C LEU A 281 1.46 -0.32 3.58
N PRO A 282 0.72 -0.22 2.45
CA PRO A 282 -0.23 -1.26 2.09
C PRO A 282 0.47 -2.62 1.94
N ALA A 283 -0.19 -3.69 2.40
CA ALA A 283 0.37 -5.05 2.38
C ALA A 283 0.83 -5.51 0.99
N SER A 284 0.16 -5.07 -0.08
CA SER A 284 0.55 -5.35 -1.46
C SER A 284 1.93 -4.78 -1.82
N VAL A 285 2.26 -3.59 -1.31
CA VAL A 285 3.52 -2.88 -1.55
C VAL A 285 4.62 -3.41 -0.63
N ALA A 286 4.31 -3.61 0.66
CA ALA A 286 5.26 -4.21 1.61
C ALA A 286 5.74 -5.61 1.16
N LYS A 287 4.82 -6.42 0.61
CA LYS A 287 5.15 -7.74 0.04
C LYS A 287 6.01 -7.65 -1.23
N ALA A 288 5.81 -6.62 -2.05
CA ALA A 288 6.61 -6.40 -3.25
C ALA A 288 8.06 -6.02 -2.89
N ARG A 289 8.26 -5.19 -1.86
CA ARG A 289 9.60 -4.82 -1.36
C ARG A 289 10.43 -6.03 -0.91
N LYS A 290 9.79 -7.02 -0.28
CA LYS A 290 10.45 -8.23 0.23
C LYS A 290 10.78 -9.26 -0.85
N ARG A 291 10.29 -9.09 -2.08
CA ARG A 291 10.67 -9.94 -3.21
C ARG A 291 11.85 -9.27 -3.93
N PRO A 292 13.06 -9.85 -3.90
CA PRO A 292 14.14 -9.33 -4.74
C PRO A 292 13.65 -9.35 -6.19
N ALA A 293 13.92 -8.26 -6.92
CA ALA A 293 13.67 -8.16 -8.35
C ALA A 293 14.31 -9.39 -9.02
N ARG A 294 13.47 -10.23 -9.63
CA ARG A 294 13.91 -11.34 -10.48
C ARG A 294 14.09 -10.83 -11.90
#